data_AF-A0A238C288-F1
#
_entry.id   AF-A0A238C288-F1
#
_cell.length_a   1.000
_cell.length_b   1.000
_cell.length_c   1.000
_cell.angle_alpha   90.00
_cell.angle_beta   90.00
_cell.angle_gamma   90.00
#
_symmetry.space_group_name_H-M   'P 1'
#
loop_
_entity.id
_entity.type
_entity.pdbx_description
1 polymer ?
#
loop_
_entity_poly.entity_id
_entity_poly.type
_entity_poly.pdbx_seq_one_letter_code
_entity_poly.pdbx_strand_id
1 'polypeptide(L)'
;MHMLDNKFKSVINNLKIRHSNLHMLRSDNPSLLNQETHQQLAERKKLHVVELSPHKRYFPIKVASPLYSELRAEREIEPKEKLLLNDFYGEGRLPVIKKQVPFYANLPNHLAAEALKHRFRNRDKSMIRLMADDVVPRWTRDERRKWAEQKHQDMVNGLIPLPKGIGLSEILSKSEEK
;
A
#
# COMPACT_ATOMS: atom_id res chain seq x y z
N MET A 1 -24.47 -9.44 52.87
CA MET A 1 -24.77 -8.92 51.52
C MET A 1 -23.45 -8.76 50.79
N HIS A 2 -22.97 -9.89 50.28
CA HIS A 2 -21.77 -10.01 49.44
C HIS A 2 -22.08 -9.49 48.03
N MET A 3 -21.05 -8.99 47.33
CA MET A 3 -20.89 -8.92 45.86
C MET A 3 -20.45 -7.56 45.30
N LEU A 4 -19.47 -6.85 45.86
CA LEU A 4 -18.79 -5.78 45.08
C LEU A 4 -17.26 -5.72 45.26
N ASP A 5 -16.67 -6.72 45.92
CA ASP A 5 -15.22 -6.94 45.91
C ASP A 5 -14.86 -7.89 44.78
N ASN A 6 -14.58 -7.35 43.58
CA ASN A 6 -13.74 -7.95 42.51
C ASN A 6 -13.95 -7.25 41.16
N LYS A 7 -13.80 -5.92 41.08
CA LYS A 7 -13.83 -5.20 39.79
C LYS A 7 -12.60 -4.36 39.44
N PHE A 8 -11.51 -4.44 40.21
CA PHE A 8 -10.24 -3.76 39.89
C PHE A 8 -9.00 -4.69 39.87
N LYS A 9 -9.20 -5.97 39.54
CA LYS A 9 -8.12 -6.93 39.19
C LYS A 9 -8.34 -7.58 37.82
N SER A 10 -8.83 -6.80 36.85
CA SER A 10 -9.05 -7.27 35.48
C SER A 10 -8.41 -6.30 34.49
N VAL A 11 -7.11 -6.48 34.27
CA VAL A 11 -6.50 -6.26 32.95
C VAL A 11 -5.98 -7.64 32.54
N ILE A 12 -6.92 -8.57 32.34
CA ILE A 12 -6.63 -9.84 31.66
C ILE A 12 -6.89 -9.57 30.18
N ASN A 13 -5.81 -9.62 29.41
CA ASN A 13 -5.80 -9.59 27.96
C ASN A 13 -6.77 -10.62 27.38
N ASN A 14 -7.92 -10.18 26.89
CA ASN A 14 -8.74 -10.96 25.97
C ASN A 14 -8.17 -10.81 24.56
N LEU A 15 -7.14 -11.59 24.26
CA LEU A 15 -6.71 -11.89 22.90
C LEU A 15 -6.52 -13.40 22.79
N LYS A 16 -7.59 -14.06 22.34
CA LYS A 16 -7.63 -15.48 22.01
C LYS A 16 -6.76 -15.73 20.79
N ILE A 17 -5.45 -15.87 20.99
CA ILE A 17 -4.50 -16.23 19.93
C ILE A 17 -4.53 -17.76 19.80
N ARG A 18 -5.03 -18.22 18.65
CA ARG A 18 -4.99 -19.63 18.25
C ARG A 18 -3.54 -20.05 18.01
N HIS A 19 -3.20 -21.25 18.47
CA HIS A 19 -1.87 -21.84 18.45
C HIS A 19 -1.27 -21.97 17.04
N SER A 20 -0.04 -21.48 16.88
CA SER A 20 0.98 -22.08 16.02
C SER A 20 2.35 -21.80 16.63
N ASN A 21 2.91 -22.81 17.30
CA ASN A 21 4.20 -22.77 17.97
C ASN A 21 5.33 -22.69 16.93
N LEU A 22 5.96 -21.51 16.72
CA LEU A 22 7.43 -21.34 16.53
C LEU A 22 7.92 -19.91 16.20
N HIS A 23 7.07 -18.87 16.14
CA HIS A 23 7.53 -17.51 15.77
C HIS A 23 7.58 -16.47 16.90
N MET A 24 7.22 -16.82 18.14
CA MET A 24 7.13 -15.86 19.26
C MET A 24 8.37 -15.71 20.15
N LEU A 25 9.51 -16.37 19.84
CA LEU A 25 10.70 -16.35 20.71
C LEU A 25 11.85 -15.44 20.21
N ARG A 26 11.57 -14.48 19.32
CA ARG A 26 12.63 -13.58 18.79
C ARG A 26 12.26 -12.10 18.74
N SER A 27 11.31 -11.68 19.57
CA SER A 27 11.02 -10.26 19.79
C SER A 27 10.28 -10.11 21.11
N ASP A 28 11.02 -10.00 22.20
CA ASP A 28 10.49 -9.45 23.44
C ASP A 28 9.87 -8.08 23.14
N ASN A 29 8.64 -7.86 23.61
CA ASN A 29 7.68 -6.85 23.14
C ASN A 29 8.28 -5.45 22.86
N PRO A 30 8.42 -5.01 21.59
CA PRO A 30 8.98 -3.70 21.25
C PRO A 30 8.12 -2.51 21.75
N SER A 31 6.84 -2.74 22.01
CA SER A 31 5.95 -1.72 22.58
C SER A 31 6.20 -1.41 24.06
N LEU A 32 6.79 -2.37 24.80
CA LEU A 32 7.18 -2.16 26.19
C LEU A 32 8.53 -1.43 26.28
N LEU A 33 9.41 -1.68 25.31
CA LEU A 33 10.75 -1.08 25.25
C LEU A 33 10.71 0.43 25.04
N ASN A 34 9.72 0.94 24.30
CA ASN A 34 9.61 2.36 23.94
C ASN A 34 8.72 3.18 24.89
N GLN A 35 8.54 2.74 26.14
CA GLN A 35 7.73 3.50 27.10
C GLN A 35 8.53 4.68 27.67
N GLU A 36 8.04 5.91 27.43
CA GLU A 36 8.57 7.11 28.08
C GLU A 36 8.12 7.18 29.55
N THR A 37 9.05 7.52 30.45
CA THR A 37 8.72 7.82 31.85
C THR A 37 8.09 9.21 32.00
N HIS A 38 7.35 9.45 33.09
CA HIS A 38 6.72 10.76 33.34
C HIS A 38 7.74 11.92 33.41
N GLN A 39 8.95 11.62 33.86
CA GLN A 39 10.03 12.59 33.94
C GLN A 39 10.56 12.96 32.55
N GLN A 40 10.83 11.97 31.71
CA GLN A 40 11.25 12.19 30.32
C GLN A 40 10.17 12.94 29.51
N LEU A 41 8.89 12.63 29.75
CA LEU A 41 7.77 13.34 29.15
C LEU A 41 7.75 14.82 29.59
N ALA A 42 7.93 15.08 30.89
CA ALA A 42 7.99 16.43 31.43
C ALA A 42 9.14 17.24 30.82
N GLU A 43 10.31 16.63 30.65
CA GLU A 43 11.49 17.26 30.05
C GLU A 43 11.29 17.58 28.57
N ARG A 44 10.81 16.60 27.79
CA ARG A 44 10.56 16.75 26.34
C ARG A 44 9.51 17.82 26.07
N LYS A 45 8.43 17.81 26.87
CA LYS A 45 7.34 18.76 26.74
C LYS A 45 7.59 20.04 27.54
N LYS A 46 8.63 20.14 28.37
CA LYS A 46 8.89 21.33 29.19
C LYS A 46 7.66 21.80 29.99
N LEU A 47 6.88 20.84 30.49
CA LEU A 47 5.60 21.06 31.19
C LEU A 47 5.51 20.14 32.41
N HIS A 48 4.70 20.55 33.39
CA HIS A 48 4.39 19.70 34.54
C HIS A 48 3.45 18.56 34.14
N VAL A 49 3.79 17.34 34.56
CA VAL A 49 2.92 16.18 34.40
C VAL A 49 2.11 16.02 35.68
N VAL A 50 0.79 16.03 35.52
CA VAL A 50 -0.17 15.99 36.62
C VAL A 50 -1.06 14.77 36.47
N GLU A 51 -1.24 14.04 37.56
CA GLU A 51 -2.22 12.96 37.65
C GLU A 51 -3.55 13.49 38.17
N LEU A 52 -4.63 13.09 37.51
CA LEU A 52 -6.00 13.34 37.92
C LEU A 52 -6.68 11.99 38.21
N SER A 53 -6.97 11.72 39.49
CA SER A 53 -7.57 10.45 39.91
C SER A 53 -8.99 10.67 40.44
N PRO A 54 -10.00 9.88 40.02
CA PRO A 54 -11.37 9.97 40.55
C PRO A 54 -11.45 9.77 42.07
N HIS A 55 -10.61 8.88 42.62
CA HIS A 55 -10.52 8.61 44.06
C HIS A 55 -10.14 9.85 44.88
N LYS A 56 -9.38 10.76 44.26
CA LYS A 56 -8.93 12.01 44.84
C LYS A 56 -9.77 13.20 44.36
N ARG A 57 -10.99 12.93 43.88
CA ARG A 57 -11.93 13.94 43.35
C ARG A 57 -11.31 14.79 42.25
N TYR A 58 -10.45 14.20 41.43
CA TYR A 58 -9.71 14.89 40.37
C TYR A 58 -8.85 16.06 40.86
N PHE A 59 -8.38 16.03 42.11
CA PHE A 59 -7.41 17.00 42.59
C PHE A 59 -6.07 16.82 41.84
N PRO A 60 -5.50 17.89 41.26
CA PRO A 60 -4.28 17.80 40.48
C PRO A 60 -3.08 17.49 41.37
N ILE A 61 -2.45 16.34 41.14
CA ILE A 61 -1.21 15.95 41.83
C ILE A 61 -0.07 16.01 40.82
N LYS A 62 0.91 16.87 41.09
CA LYS A 62 2.12 16.95 40.27
C LYS A 62 2.96 15.68 40.46
N VAL A 63 3.14 14.93 39.38
CA VAL A 63 3.91 13.67 39.38
C VAL A 63 5.34 13.88 38.89
N ALA A 64 5.54 14.77 37.91
CA ALA A 64 6.86 15.11 37.41
C ALA A 64 6.94 16.60 37.03
N SER A 65 8.14 17.15 37.16
CA SER A 65 8.48 18.50 36.71
C SER A 65 9.77 18.47 35.89
N PRO A 66 9.90 19.35 34.90
CA PRO A 66 11.16 19.47 34.16
C PRO A 66 12.30 19.81 35.14
N LEU A 67 13.41 19.09 35.05
CA LEU A 67 14.60 19.33 35.90
C LEU A 67 15.63 20.22 35.20
N TYR A 68 15.84 19.99 33.90
CA TYR A 68 16.90 20.64 33.12
C TYR A 68 16.40 21.72 32.17
N SER A 69 15.11 21.72 31.83
CA SER A 69 14.51 22.64 30.87
C SER A 69 13.61 23.67 31.55
N GLU A 70 13.62 24.89 31.03
CA GLU A 70 12.70 25.94 31.48
C GLU A 70 11.25 25.61 31.09
N LEU A 71 10.31 25.99 31.96
CA LEU A 71 8.88 25.78 31.76
C LEU A 71 8.35 26.66 30.63
N ARG A 72 7.59 26.03 29.70
CA ARG A 72 6.90 26.78 28.64
C ARG A 72 5.82 27.68 29.22
N ALA A 73 5.74 28.90 28.68
CA ALA A 73 4.64 29.81 28.96
C ALA A 73 3.39 29.44 28.14
N GLU A 74 2.20 29.78 28.63
CA GLU A 74 0.92 29.44 27.98
C GLU A 74 0.84 29.92 26.51
N ARG A 75 1.42 31.09 26.23
CA ARG A 75 1.53 31.68 24.89
C ARG A 75 2.36 30.86 23.88
N GLU A 76 3.21 29.95 24.34
CA GLU A 76 4.05 29.08 23.50
C GLU A 76 3.40 27.72 23.24
N ILE A 77 2.24 27.45 23.84
CA ILE A 77 1.55 26.17 23.73
C ILE A 77 0.55 26.27 22.57
N GLU A 78 0.84 25.54 21.49
CA GLU A 78 -0.12 25.41 20.40
C GLU A 78 -1.35 24.59 20.85
N PRO A 79 -2.58 24.95 20.42
CA PRO A 79 -3.81 24.22 20.77
C PRO A 79 -3.83 22.76 20.29
N LYS A 80 -3.04 22.44 19.26
CA LYS A 80 -2.92 21.09 18.70
C LYS A 80 -1.45 20.77 18.48
N GLU A 81 -0.90 19.92 19.33
CA GLU A 81 0.47 19.45 19.18
C GLU A 81 0.50 18.31 18.14
N LYS A 82 1.26 18.49 17.06
CA LYS A 82 1.47 17.43 16.06
C LYS A 82 2.40 16.38 16.66
N LEU A 83 1.86 15.18 16.89
CA LEU A 83 2.69 14.04 17.30
C LEU A 83 3.39 13.48 16.06
N LEU A 84 4.71 13.30 16.15
CA LEU A 84 5.48 12.69 15.07
C LEU A 84 5.20 11.18 15.07
N LEU A 85 4.84 10.64 13.91
CA LEU A 85 4.56 9.21 13.74
C LEU A 85 5.74 8.32 14.20
N ASN A 86 6.97 8.85 14.05
CA ASN A 86 8.20 8.18 14.44
C ASN A 86 8.34 7.99 15.96
N ASP A 87 7.67 8.80 16.78
CA ASP A 87 7.66 8.65 18.24
C ASP A 87 6.91 7.37 18.67
N PHE A 88 5.99 6.87 17.85
CA PHE A 88 5.18 5.68 18.14
C PHE A 88 5.76 4.38 17.59
N TYR A 89 6.43 4.46 16.45
CA TYR A 89 7.01 3.31 15.78
C TYR A 89 8.52 3.43 15.86
N GLY A 90 9.13 2.74 16.84
CA GLY A 90 10.56 2.77 17.13
C GLY A 90 11.43 2.89 15.89
N GLU A 91 11.82 4.12 15.57
CA GLU A 91 12.73 4.50 14.49
C GLU A 91 12.20 4.25 13.06
N GLY A 92 10.89 4.28 12.84
CA GLY A 92 10.30 4.09 11.51
C GLY A 92 10.35 2.65 11.01
N ARG A 93 10.58 1.67 11.90
CA ARG A 93 10.55 0.24 11.57
C ARG A 93 9.10 -0.21 11.43
N LEU A 94 8.59 -0.19 10.20
CA LEU A 94 7.31 -0.78 9.85
C LEU A 94 7.46 -2.30 9.66
N PRO A 95 6.53 -3.13 10.16
CA PRO A 95 6.53 -4.55 9.83
C PRO A 95 6.37 -4.71 8.31
N VAL A 96 7.35 -5.33 7.67
CA VAL A 96 7.27 -5.62 6.23
C VAL A 96 6.20 -6.68 6.02
N ILE A 97 5.05 -6.27 5.49
CA ILE A 97 4.02 -7.20 5.02
C ILE A 97 4.50 -7.79 3.70
N LYS A 98 5.14 -8.96 3.78
CA LYS A 98 5.54 -9.71 2.57
C LYS A 98 4.28 -10.19 1.87
N LYS A 99 4.15 -9.92 0.57
CA LYS A 99 3.10 -10.53 -0.24
C LYS A 99 3.35 -12.04 -0.29
N GLN A 100 2.34 -12.82 0.05
CA GLN A 100 2.43 -14.28 -0.06
C GLN A 100 2.57 -14.63 -1.54
N VAL A 101 3.68 -15.28 -1.90
CA VAL A 101 3.88 -15.81 -3.24
C VAL A 101 3.07 -17.10 -3.37
N PRO A 102 2.38 -17.32 -4.50
CA PRO A 102 1.71 -18.60 -4.72
C PRO A 102 2.75 -19.73 -4.80
N PHE A 103 2.36 -20.96 -4.45
CA PHE A 103 3.27 -22.11 -4.41
C PHE A 103 3.99 -22.36 -5.74
N TYR A 104 3.36 -22.00 -6.87
CA TYR A 104 3.89 -22.22 -8.21
C TYR A 104 4.88 -21.15 -8.68
N ALA A 105 5.07 -20.06 -7.93
CA ALA A 105 5.89 -18.93 -8.37
C ALA A 105 7.32 -19.35 -8.75
N ASN A 106 7.88 -20.35 -8.04
CA ASN A 106 9.23 -20.85 -8.24
C ASN A 106 9.30 -22.13 -9.08
N LEU A 107 8.19 -22.60 -9.67
CA LEU A 107 8.19 -23.79 -10.52
C LEU A 107 8.88 -23.49 -11.87
N PRO A 108 9.63 -24.44 -12.46
CA PRO A 108 10.33 -24.24 -13.73
C PRO A 108 9.41 -23.76 -14.87
N ASN A 109 8.21 -24.33 -14.97
CA ASN A 109 7.23 -23.95 -16.00
C ASN A 109 6.73 -22.51 -15.82
N HIS A 110 6.53 -22.07 -14.58
CA HIS A 110 6.12 -20.70 -14.27
C HIS A 110 7.22 -19.71 -14.64
N LEU A 111 8.45 -20.00 -14.26
CA LEU A 111 9.62 -19.18 -14.60
C LEU A 111 9.84 -19.09 -16.12
N ALA A 112 9.68 -20.20 -16.85
CA ALA A 112 9.75 -20.21 -18.31
C ALA A 112 8.64 -19.34 -18.94
N ALA A 113 7.41 -19.40 -18.42
CA ALA A 113 6.32 -18.54 -18.87
C ALA A 113 6.55 -17.05 -18.55
N GLU A 114 7.12 -16.73 -17.38
CA GLU A 114 7.51 -15.35 -17.04
C GLU A 114 8.62 -14.83 -17.96
N ALA A 115 9.60 -15.67 -18.30
CA ALA A 115 10.65 -15.32 -19.25
C ALA A 115 10.09 -14.94 -20.62
N LEU A 116 9.03 -15.63 -21.09
CA LEU A 116 8.34 -15.26 -22.33
C LEU A 116 7.65 -13.89 -22.22
N LYS A 117 7.06 -13.58 -21.06
CA LYS A 117 6.41 -12.27 -20.80
C LYS A 117 7.43 -11.13 -20.76
N HIS A 118 8.67 -11.37 -20.36
CA HIS A 118 9.72 -10.34 -20.33
C HIS A 118 9.98 -9.69 -21.69
N ARG A 119 9.76 -10.42 -22.80
CA ARG A 119 9.87 -9.89 -24.16
C ARG A 119 8.94 -8.71 -24.44
N PHE A 120 7.79 -8.68 -23.77
CA PHE A 120 6.76 -7.64 -23.94
C PHE A 120 6.79 -6.62 -22.80
N ARG A 121 7.75 -6.73 -21.88
CA ARG A 121 7.88 -5.81 -20.76
C ARG A 121 8.14 -4.40 -21.29
N ASN A 122 7.43 -3.42 -20.72
CA ASN A 122 7.53 -2.01 -21.10
C ASN A 122 7.16 -1.68 -22.55
N ARG A 123 6.58 -2.62 -23.31
CA ARG A 123 6.19 -2.36 -24.71
C ARG A 123 5.24 -1.17 -24.83
N ASP A 124 4.29 -1.05 -23.91
CA ASP A 124 3.35 0.08 -23.85
C ASP A 124 4.06 1.41 -23.61
N LYS A 125 5.06 1.43 -22.72
CA LYS A 125 5.84 2.64 -22.43
C LYS A 125 6.70 3.06 -23.61
N SER A 126 7.34 2.09 -24.27
CA SER A 126 8.09 2.34 -25.51
C SER A 126 7.17 2.84 -26.60
N MET A 127 5.96 2.28 -26.74
CA MET A 127 4.96 2.75 -27.70
C MET A 127 4.52 4.18 -27.43
N ILE A 128 4.25 4.52 -26.16
CA ILE A 128 3.90 5.90 -25.76
C ILE A 128 5.02 6.89 -26.14
N ARG A 129 6.30 6.51 -25.96
CA ARG A 129 7.44 7.34 -26.37
C ARG A 129 7.52 7.50 -27.88
N LEU A 130 7.40 6.40 -28.63
CA LEU A 130 7.40 6.45 -30.10
C LEU A 130 6.25 7.29 -30.67
N MET A 131 5.10 7.29 -29.99
CA MET A 131 3.98 8.17 -30.34
C MET A 131 4.25 9.64 -29.99
N ALA A 132 5.04 9.91 -28.94
CA ALA A 132 5.40 11.27 -28.54
C ALA A 132 6.51 11.86 -29.45
N ASP A 133 7.39 11.00 -29.95
CA ASP A 133 8.46 11.34 -30.91
C ASP A 133 7.94 11.38 -32.37
N ASP A 134 6.63 11.26 -32.58
CA ASP A 134 5.95 11.20 -33.89
C ASP A 134 6.46 10.10 -34.86
N VAL A 135 7.21 9.11 -34.35
CA VAL A 135 7.70 7.97 -35.14
C VAL A 135 6.56 7.01 -35.49
N VAL A 136 5.61 6.85 -34.57
CA VAL A 136 4.42 6.01 -34.77
C VAL A 136 3.18 6.90 -34.68
N PRO A 137 2.32 6.95 -35.72
CA PRO A 137 1.11 7.74 -35.66
C PRO A 137 0.17 7.21 -34.57
N ARG A 138 -0.52 8.13 -33.91
CA ARG A 138 -1.47 7.78 -32.86
C ARG A 138 -2.72 7.18 -33.49
N TRP A 139 -3.00 5.91 -33.20
CA TRP A 139 -4.20 5.20 -33.64
C TRP A 139 -5.52 5.86 -33.16
N THR A 140 -6.00 6.83 -33.93
CA THR A 140 -7.25 7.55 -33.68
C THR A 140 -8.46 6.79 -34.24
N ARG A 141 -9.67 7.23 -33.86
CA ARG A 141 -10.91 6.67 -34.41
C ARG A 141 -10.98 6.84 -35.93
N ASP A 142 -10.53 7.99 -36.45
CA ASP A 142 -10.56 8.30 -37.87
C ASP A 142 -9.52 7.49 -38.65
N GLU A 143 -8.31 7.34 -38.12
CA GLU A 143 -7.29 6.45 -38.71
C GLU A 143 -7.74 5.00 -38.74
N ARG A 144 -8.41 4.52 -37.68
CA ARG A 144 -8.98 3.17 -37.66
C ARG A 144 -10.04 2.99 -38.74
N ARG A 145 -10.89 4.00 -38.95
CA ARG A 145 -11.91 3.99 -40.00
C ARG A 145 -11.26 3.94 -41.38
N LYS A 146 -10.28 4.81 -41.64
CA LYS A 146 -9.50 4.83 -42.90
C LYS A 146 -8.81 3.49 -43.16
N TRP A 147 -8.20 2.90 -42.14
CA TRP A 147 -7.56 1.59 -42.25
C TRP A 147 -8.58 0.48 -42.56
N ALA A 148 -9.75 0.50 -41.92
CA ALA A 148 -10.81 -0.47 -42.19
C ALA A 148 -11.37 -0.32 -43.62
N GLU A 149 -11.57 0.92 -44.08
CA GLU A 149 -11.98 1.23 -45.45
C GLU A 149 -10.91 0.75 -46.45
N GLN A 150 -9.62 1.01 -46.18
CA GLN A 150 -8.52 0.52 -47.01
C GLN A 150 -8.49 -1.02 -47.05
N LYS A 151 -8.65 -1.70 -45.92
CA LYS A 151 -8.71 -3.17 -45.88
C LYS A 151 -9.91 -3.72 -46.63
N HIS A 152 -11.06 -3.05 -46.54
CA HIS A 152 -12.22 -3.40 -47.33
C HIS A 152 -11.95 -3.26 -48.83
N GLN A 153 -11.30 -2.17 -49.26
CA GLN A 153 -10.90 -1.98 -50.65
C GLN A 153 -9.88 -3.03 -51.11
N ASP A 154 -8.85 -3.30 -50.31
CA ASP A 154 -7.86 -4.36 -50.60
C ASP A 154 -8.53 -5.73 -50.80
N MET A 155 -9.55 -6.00 -49.99
CA MET A 155 -10.34 -7.22 -50.03
C MET A 155 -11.25 -7.31 -51.27
N VAL A 156 -11.92 -6.21 -51.63
CA VAL A 156 -12.70 -6.10 -52.89
C VAL A 156 -11.79 -6.23 -54.11
N ASN A 157 -10.57 -5.69 -54.03
CA ASN A 157 -9.54 -5.81 -55.06
C ASN A 157 -8.87 -7.19 -55.11
N GLY A 158 -9.21 -8.11 -54.20
CA GLY A 158 -8.67 -9.46 -54.16
C GLY A 158 -7.24 -9.57 -53.61
N LEU A 159 -6.68 -8.51 -53.02
CA LEU A 159 -5.35 -8.53 -52.39
C LEU A 159 -5.35 -9.24 -51.03
N ILE A 160 -6.49 -9.21 -50.34
CA ILE A 160 -6.67 -9.80 -49.01
C ILE A 160 -7.85 -10.78 -49.07
N PRO A 161 -7.71 -12.00 -48.52
CA PRO A 161 -8.79 -12.96 -48.53
C PRO A 161 -9.91 -12.54 -47.56
N LEU A 162 -11.15 -12.72 -48.01
CA LEU A 162 -12.37 -12.55 -47.22
C LEU A 162 -12.50 -13.66 -46.18
N PRO A 163 -12.56 -13.34 -44.88
CA PRO A 163 -12.89 -14.32 -43.87
C PRO A 163 -14.37 -14.71 -43.97
N LYS A 164 -14.66 -15.98 -44.29
CA LYS A 164 -16.02 -16.54 -44.29
C LYS A 164 -16.38 -17.30 -43.01
N GLY A 165 -15.41 -17.50 -42.12
CA GLY A 165 -15.59 -18.19 -40.85
C GLY A 165 -14.26 -18.56 -40.19
N ILE A 166 -14.32 -19.35 -39.12
CA ILE A 166 -13.12 -19.84 -38.43
C ILE A 166 -12.35 -20.76 -39.39
N GLY A 167 -11.18 -20.30 -39.84
CA GLY A 167 -10.30 -21.07 -40.73
C GLY A 167 -10.72 -21.14 -42.19
N LEU A 168 -11.78 -20.44 -42.60
CA LEU A 168 -12.23 -20.39 -44.00
C LEU A 168 -12.09 -18.97 -44.54
N SER A 169 -11.32 -18.84 -45.62
CA SER A 169 -11.14 -17.56 -46.30
C SER A 169 -11.14 -17.73 -47.82
N GLU A 170 -11.77 -16.83 -48.54
CA GLU A 170 -11.84 -16.85 -50.00
C GLU A 170 -11.24 -15.58 -50.59
N ILE A 171 -10.55 -15.69 -51.72
CA ILE A 171 -10.06 -14.53 -52.46
C ILE A 171 -11.12 -14.18 -53.51
N LEU A 172 -11.71 -12.98 -53.43
CA LEU A 172 -12.53 -12.50 -54.53
C LEU A 172 -11.62 -12.15 -55.71
N SER A 173 -11.88 -12.74 -56.87
CA SER A 173 -11.25 -12.30 -58.11
C SER A 173 -11.82 -10.94 -58.51
N LYS A 174 -10.94 -10.02 -58.92
CA LYS A 174 -11.34 -8.73 -59.46
C LYS A 174 -12.18 -8.97 -60.72
N SER A 175 -13.42 -8.48 -60.75
CA SER A 175 -14.24 -8.52 -61.95
C SER A 175 -13.60 -7.62 -63.01
N GLU A 176 -13.15 -8.21 -64.11
CA GLU A 176 -12.71 -7.43 -65.29
C GLU A 176 -13.92 -6.67 -65.83
N GLU A 177 -13.90 -5.34 -65.71
CA GLU A 177 -14.90 -4.48 -66.35
C GLU A 177 -14.81 -4.68 -67.86
N LYS A 178 -15.95 -5.03 -68.48
CA LYS A 178 -16.10 -5.32 -69.89
C LYS A 178 -16.69 -4.12 -70.62
#